data_AF-A0A2G7LTU7-F1
#
_entry.id   AF-A0A2G7LTU7-F1
#
_cell.length_a   1.000
_cell.length_b   1.000
_cell.length_c   1.000
_cell.angle_alpha   90.00
_cell.angle_beta   90.00
_cell.angle_gamma   90.00
#
_symmetry.space_group_name_H-M   'P 1'
#
loop_
_entity.id
_entity.type
_entity.pdbx_description
1 polymer ?
#
loop_
_entity_poly.entity_id
_entity_poly.type
_entity_poly.pdbx_seq_one_letter_code
_entity_poly.pdbx_strand_id
1 'polypeptide(L)'
;MSGDENKTEVDKHSVDQKSSDVSKESDSIEKAEASQLNEIPAPVPPISSQPKRAGYKSKGKTSGSGAKYDKSNNRGISTGDLLEYRMKRLVFKMGYFPKVGVVIRTSQEDNADPITDLDVFGVYIHRDFSNKSIWVDCKSGQSRPHERISWIKGIQTTVNADDIIFVKSGVRITTKEYARKSGIQILDVNLIEKLEKDYDIKPEDWRGSWDYKNLHTVDTNFGKLKIPTNDVYKKISNFIKSDYWIMDDYSRIKKSITALRELSALVTLSLEEDQLKAIKWAIYELVGLFTMATLNILKEVYYFSDSEKKEIISERLISSDIPLSKRLELVDASFKIAYALLKQQFPDFVLPTSKQNVNLKAPSYFDAFYDVILRISNSPHSYYDVLRYLDFVLMEYDMKSKKVNEKEISSLFSHSKENNLAAKTLLHFLCQITGLPQELFVLLSTQLTHVNK
;
A
#
# COMPACT_ATOMS: atom_id res chain seq x y z
N MET A 1 2.49 62.15 -23.23
CA MET A 1 1.05 62.31 -22.91
C MET A 1 0.60 60.94 -22.45
N SER A 2 0.53 60.62 -21.17
CA SER A 2 -0.32 61.23 -20.15
C SER A 2 0.34 61.15 -18.76
N GLY A 3 0.30 62.28 -18.04
CA GLY A 3 0.58 62.31 -16.60
C GLY A 3 -0.64 61.87 -15.80
N ASP A 4 -0.44 61.50 -14.55
CA ASP A 4 -0.84 62.38 -13.43
C ASP A 4 -0.29 61.80 -12.11
N GLU A 5 0.47 62.64 -11.44
CA GLU A 5 0.97 62.47 -10.08
C GLU A 5 -0.14 62.86 -9.10
N ASN A 6 -0.34 62.08 -8.03
CA ASN A 6 -1.13 62.53 -6.89
C ASN A 6 -0.32 62.38 -5.61
N LYS A 7 0.09 63.54 -5.08
CA LYS A 7 0.59 63.75 -3.72
C LYS A 7 -0.62 63.94 -2.81
N THR A 8 -0.61 63.31 -1.64
CA THR A 8 -1.49 63.72 -0.54
C THR A 8 -0.68 63.87 0.74
N GLU A 9 -1.02 64.96 1.40
CA GLU A 9 -0.41 65.67 2.50
C GLU A 9 -0.63 64.95 3.84
N VAL A 10 0.36 65.03 4.72
CA VAL A 10 0.34 64.44 6.07
C VAL A 10 -0.06 65.54 7.05
N ASP A 11 -1.24 65.39 7.64
CA ASP A 11 -1.71 66.23 8.74
C ASP A 11 -1.20 65.71 10.08
N LYS A 12 -0.57 66.62 10.84
CA LYS A 12 -0.14 66.43 12.22
C LYS A 12 -1.07 67.23 13.11
N HIS A 13 -1.79 66.59 14.04
CA HIS A 13 -1.83 67.05 15.44
C HIS A 13 -2.61 66.11 16.37
N SER A 14 -1.95 65.85 17.52
CA SER A 14 -2.48 65.70 18.88
C SER A 14 -3.58 64.66 19.16
N VAL A 15 -3.33 63.77 20.13
CA VAL A 15 -4.00 63.79 21.45
C VAL A 15 -3.27 62.83 22.40
N ASP A 16 -2.87 63.39 23.54
CA ASP A 16 -2.38 62.72 24.75
C ASP A 16 -3.47 61.88 25.45
N GLN A 17 -3.00 61.03 26.37
CA GLN A 17 -3.75 60.35 27.46
C GLN A 17 -4.30 58.95 27.18
N LYS A 18 -3.60 57.93 27.69
CA LYS A 18 -4.02 57.14 28.87
C LYS A 18 -3.02 56.00 29.13
N SER A 19 -2.20 56.19 30.16
CA SER A 19 -1.33 55.18 30.76
C SER A 19 -1.82 54.91 32.18
N SER A 20 -2.70 53.92 32.34
CA SER A 20 -3.00 53.27 33.62
C SER A 20 -4.07 52.21 33.36
N ASP A 21 -3.69 50.93 33.42
CA ASP A 21 -4.53 49.75 33.73
C ASP A 21 -4.01 48.51 33.00
N VAL A 22 -2.81 48.05 33.40
CA VAL A 22 -2.33 46.69 33.11
C VAL A 22 -1.57 46.21 34.35
N SER A 23 -2.29 45.92 35.44
CA SER A 23 -1.71 45.30 36.64
C SER A 23 -2.71 44.55 37.53
N LYS A 24 -3.84 44.08 36.99
CA LYS A 24 -4.85 43.34 37.77
C LYS A 24 -5.41 42.07 37.12
N GLU A 25 -4.71 41.50 36.12
CA GLU A 25 -5.20 40.31 35.41
C GLU A 25 -4.27 39.08 35.51
N SER A 26 -3.24 39.14 36.37
CA SER A 26 -2.30 38.04 36.61
C SER A 26 -2.55 37.23 37.90
N ASP A 27 -3.43 37.68 38.80
CA ASP A 27 -3.64 37.05 40.12
C ASP A 27 -4.90 36.16 40.20
N SER A 28 -5.66 36.02 39.11
CA SER A 28 -6.91 35.24 39.04
C SER A 28 -6.79 33.90 38.33
N ILE A 29 -5.62 33.56 37.76
CA ILE A 29 -5.39 32.28 37.08
C ILE A 29 -4.69 31.26 38.00
N GLU A 30 -3.95 31.72 39.03
CA GLU A 30 -3.18 30.84 39.94
C GLU A 30 -3.99 30.23 41.10
N LYS A 31 -5.30 30.49 41.20
CA LYS A 31 -6.18 29.94 42.26
C LYS A 31 -7.25 28.95 41.77
N ALA A 32 -7.26 28.61 40.48
CA ALA A 32 -8.20 27.64 39.92
C ALA A 32 -7.61 26.22 39.74
N GLU A 33 -6.29 26.03 39.84
CA GLU A 33 -5.63 24.73 39.60
C GLU A 33 -5.31 23.92 40.88
N ALA A 34 -5.68 24.41 42.06
CA ALA A 34 -5.32 23.78 43.33
C ALA A 34 -6.42 22.94 44.02
N SER A 35 -7.56 22.64 43.38
CA SER A 35 -8.67 21.90 44.03
C SER A 35 -9.15 20.61 43.33
N GLN A 36 -8.37 20.02 42.41
CA GLN A 36 -8.75 18.76 41.74
C GLN A 36 -7.72 17.62 41.92
N LEU A 37 -7.05 17.57 43.07
CA LEU A 37 -6.24 16.43 43.48
C LEU A 37 -6.85 15.82 44.74
N ASN A 38 -7.74 14.84 44.56
CA ASN A 38 -7.93 13.66 45.42
C ASN A 38 -9.20 12.92 45.02
N GLU A 39 -9.08 11.99 44.08
CA GLU A 39 -9.92 10.78 44.02
C GLU A 39 -9.18 9.74 43.17
N ILE A 40 -8.53 8.78 43.84
CA ILE A 40 -7.87 7.64 43.21
C ILE A 40 -8.97 6.60 42.94
N PRO A 41 -9.32 6.28 41.69
CA PRO A 41 -10.24 5.18 41.43
C PRO A 41 -9.54 3.85 41.69
N ALA A 42 -10.26 2.94 42.36
CA ALA A 42 -9.81 1.59 42.69
C ALA A 42 -9.35 0.81 41.44
N PRO A 43 -8.39 -0.12 41.58
CA PRO A 43 -7.85 -0.88 40.46
C PRO A 43 -8.92 -1.74 39.79
N VAL A 44 -9.05 -1.56 38.47
CA VAL A 44 -9.90 -2.39 37.60
C VAL A 44 -9.32 -3.81 37.58
N PRO A 45 -10.13 -4.86 37.84
CA PRO A 45 -9.65 -6.24 37.79
C PRO A 45 -9.26 -6.65 36.35
N PRO A 46 -8.29 -7.56 36.20
CA PRO A 46 -7.79 -7.95 34.90
C PRO A 46 -8.88 -8.63 34.05
N ILE A 47 -9.10 -8.11 32.85
CA ILE A 47 -9.94 -8.73 31.83
C ILE A 47 -9.23 -10.00 31.36
N SER A 48 -9.60 -11.09 32.00
CA SER A 48 -9.20 -12.46 31.70
C SER A 48 -10.05 -13.03 30.56
N SER A 49 -9.35 -13.71 29.65
CA SER A 49 -9.83 -14.70 28.67
C SER A 49 -10.41 -14.19 27.34
N GLN A 50 -9.61 -14.38 26.29
CA GLN A 50 -10.10 -14.55 24.92
C GLN A 50 -11.05 -15.77 24.86
N PRO A 51 -12.14 -15.72 24.07
CA PRO A 51 -12.98 -16.88 23.87
C PRO A 51 -12.24 -17.93 23.01
N LYS A 52 -12.00 -19.09 23.62
CA LYS A 52 -11.58 -20.30 22.91
C LYS A 52 -12.62 -20.65 21.84
N ARG A 53 -12.18 -20.83 20.58
CA ARG A 53 -12.99 -21.37 19.48
C ARG A 53 -13.51 -22.77 19.86
N ALA A 54 -14.78 -22.85 20.24
CA ALA A 54 -15.50 -24.12 20.38
C ALA A 54 -15.91 -24.63 18.99
N GLY A 55 -15.48 -25.84 18.65
CA GLY A 55 -15.88 -26.54 17.42
C GLY A 55 -17.36 -26.90 17.47
N TYR A 56 -18.15 -26.34 16.55
CA TYR A 56 -19.55 -26.68 16.37
C TYR A 56 -19.75 -27.60 15.17
N LYS A 57 -20.27 -28.81 15.44
CA LYS A 57 -20.82 -29.73 14.43
C LYS A 57 -22.20 -29.23 14.00
N SER A 58 -22.37 -28.84 12.73
CA SER A 58 -23.68 -28.52 12.16
C SER A 58 -24.31 -29.73 11.46
N LYS A 59 -25.49 -30.15 11.94
CA LYS A 59 -26.39 -31.10 11.27
C LYS A 59 -27.27 -30.36 10.23
N GLY A 60 -27.29 -30.90 9.00
CA GLY A 60 -28.49 -31.18 8.17
C GLY A 60 -29.48 -30.08 7.71
N LYS A 61 -29.45 -29.83 6.38
CA LYS A 61 -30.56 -29.61 5.40
C LYS A 61 -31.59 -28.48 5.65
N THR A 62 -31.85 -27.57 4.70
CA THR A 62 -32.70 -27.81 3.51
C THR A 62 -32.52 -26.74 2.41
N SER A 63 -33.03 -27.07 1.22
CA SER A 63 -32.73 -26.58 -0.13
C SER A 63 -33.43 -25.28 -0.57
N GLY A 64 -32.72 -24.46 -1.34
CA GLY A 64 -33.27 -23.44 -2.24
C GLY A 64 -32.48 -23.43 -3.55
N SER A 65 -33.17 -23.54 -4.68
CA SER A 65 -32.61 -23.69 -6.03
C SER A 65 -31.94 -22.40 -6.53
N GLY A 66 -30.62 -22.39 -6.57
CA GLY A 66 -29.80 -21.43 -7.32
C GLY A 66 -28.89 -22.20 -8.28
N ALA A 67 -28.58 -21.59 -9.43
CA ALA A 67 -27.80 -22.17 -10.52
C ALA A 67 -26.60 -23.01 -10.02
N LYS A 68 -26.52 -24.26 -10.48
CA LYS A 68 -25.47 -25.21 -10.11
C LYS A 68 -24.13 -24.73 -10.67
N TYR A 69 -23.41 -23.97 -9.87
CA TYR A 69 -21.96 -23.87 -10.00
C TYR A 69 -21.34 -25.25 -9.76
N ASP A 70 -20.48 -25.67 -10.68
CA ASP A 70 -19.88 -27.00 -10.73
C ASP A 70 -19.06 -27.29 -9.46
N LYS A 71 -19.62 -28.12 -8.58
CA LYS A 71 -19.09 -28.39 -7.23
C LYS A 71 -17.99 -29.45 -7.20
N SER A 72 -17.54 -29.91 -8.38
CA SER A 72 -16.82 -31.17 -8.52
C SER A 72 -15.29 -31.09 -8.45
N ASN A 73 -14.68 -29.90 -8.31
CA ASN A 73 -13.20 -29.78 -8.25
C ASN A 73 -12.61 -28.80 -7.19
N ASN A 74 -13.39 -28.38 -6.19
CA ASN A 74 -13.03 -27.27 -5.27
C ASN A 74 -12.71 -27.69 -3.81
N ARG A 75 -12.08 -28.85 -3.58
CA ARG A 75 -11.93 -29.43 -2.20
C ARG A 75 -10.99 -28.69 -1.23
N GLY A 76 -10.63 -27.41 -1.44
CA GLY A 76 -9.67 -26.72 -0.56
C GLY A 76 -9.89 -25.23 -0.27
N ILE A 77 -10.85 -24.55 -0.90
CA ILE A 77 -10.99 -23.08 -0.78
C ILE A 77 -12.34 -22.74 -0.16
N SER A 78 -12.34 -21.83 0.82
CA SER A 78 -13.55 -21.50 1.55
C SER A 78 -14.51 -20.66 0.69
N THR A 79 -15.79 -20.66 1.05
CA THR A 79 -16.77 -19.79 0.38
C THR A 79 -16.50 -18.31 0.63
N GLY A 80 -15.78 -17.96 1.69
CA GLY A 80 -15.29 -16.61 1.96
C GLY A 80 -14.23 -16.21 0.95
N ASP A 81 -13.15 -16.98 0.85
CA ASP A 81 -12.04 -16.68 -0.07
C ASP A 81 -12.54 -16.58 -1.53
N LEU A 82 -13.44 -17.48 -1.95
CA LEU A 82 -14.00 -17.42 -3.30
C LEU A 82 -14.77 -16.11 -3.56
N LEU A 83 -15.46 -15.59 -2.54
CA LEU A 83 -16.14 -14.30 -2.62
C LEU A 83 -15.14 -13.15 -2.74
N GLU A 84 -14.03 -13.20 -2.00
CA GLU A 84 -12.96 -12.20 -2.07
C GLU A 84 -12.31 -12.16 -3.46
N TYR A 85 -11.97 -13.32 -4.04
CA TYR A 85 -11.43 -13.39 -5.39
C TYR A 85 -12.44 -12.95 -6.46
N ARG A 86 -13.74 -13.23 -6.27
CA ARG A 86 -14.80 -12.71 -7.15
C ARG A 86 -14.88 -11.18 -7.08
N MET A 87 -14.78 -10.61 -5.88
CA MET A 87 -14.75 -9.16 -5.69
C MET A 87 -13.46 -8.54 -6.23
N LYS A 88 -12.31 -9.20 -6.08
CA LYS A 88 -11.04 -8.81 -6.70
C LYS A 88 -11.20 -8.67 -8.21
N ARG A 89 -11.81 -9.66 -8.87
CA ARG A 89 -12.11 -9.61 -10.31
C ARG A 89 -13.00 -8.43 -10.68
N LEU A 90 -14.09 -8.21 -9.93
CA LEU A 90 -15.01 -7.10 -10.20
C LEU A 90 -14.29 -5.75 -10.05
N VAL A 91 -13.57 -5.55 -8.94
CA VAL A 91 -12.82 -4.32 -8.66
C VAL A 91 -11.73 -4.08 -9.72
N PHE A 92 -11.06 -5.14 -10.20
CA PHE A 92 -10.12 -5.04 -11.32
C PHE A 92 -10.79 -4.50 -12.59
N LYS A 93 -11.98 -5.02 -12.92
CA LYS A 93 -12.75 -4.61 -14.11
C LYS A 93 -13.36 -3.23 -13.98
N MET A 94 -13.58 -2.76 -12.75
CA MET A 94 -13.96 -1.38 -12.45
C MET A 94 -12.80 -0.38 -12.62
N GLY A 95 -11.58 -0.84 -12.90
CA GLY A 95 -10.44 0.03 -13.17
C GLY A 95 -9.40 0.12 -12.05
N TYR A 96 -9.56 -0.62 -10.96
CA TYR A 96 -8.63 -0.60 -9.82
C TYR A 96 -7.56 -1.69 -9.96
N PHE A 97 -6.42 -1.52 -9.30
CA PHE A 97 -5.44 -2.56 -9.00
C PHE A 97 -5.77 -3.16 -7.63
N PRO A 98 -6.31 -4.38 -7.55
CA PRO A 98 -6.79 -4.96 -6.30
C PRO A 98 -5.79 -5.93 -5.67
N LYS A 99 -5.76 -5.93 -4.34
CA LYS A 99 -5.07 -6.89 -3.46
C LYS A 99 -6.06 -7.52 -2.50
N VAL A 100 -5.78 -8.75 -2.10
CA VAL A 100 -6.61 -9.55 -1.19
C VAL A 100 -5.83 -9.82 0.08
N GLY A 101 -6.49 -9.82 1.23
CA GLY A 101 -5.89 -10.17 2.52
C GLY A 101 -4.79 -9.20 2.96
N VAL A 102 -5.01 -7.89 2.77
CA VAL A 102 -4.08 -6.85 3.25
C VAL A 102 -4.20 -6.72 4.75
N VAL A 103 -3.11 -6.88 5.50
CA VAL A 103 -3.12 -6.84 6.96
C VAL A 103 -2.59 -5.49 7.46
N ILE A 104 -3.43 -4.76 8.17
CA ILE A 104 -3.07 -3.48 8.79
C ILE A 104 -2.63 -3.73 10.22
N ARG A 105 -1.49 -3.16 10.62
CA ARG A 105 -0.89 -3.29 11.96
C ARG A 105 -0.74 -1.91 12.61
N THR A 106 -0.54 -1.90 13.92
CA THR A 106 -0.35 -0.67 14.70
C THR A 106 0.98 0.05 14.41
N SER A 107 2.02 -0.70 14.05
CA SER A 107 3.34 -0.17 13.73
C SER A 107 4.12 -1.15 12.85
N GLN A 108 5.33 -0.77 12.43
CA GLN A 108 6.25 -1.60 11.65
C GLN A 108 7.08 -2.57 12.50
N GLU A 109 6.88 -2.56 13.82
CA GLU A 109 7.67 -3.37 14.75
C GLU A 109 7.24 -4.84 14.71
N ASP A 110 8.16 -5.75 15.02
CA ASP A 110 7.90 -7.20 14.97
C ASP A 110 6.75 -7.61 15.90
N ASN A 111 6.60 -6.92 17.03
CA ASN A 111 5.56 -7.10 18.05
C ASN A 111 4.29 -6.25 17.80
N ALA A 112 4.15 -5.60 16.64
CA ALA A 112 2.97 -4.80 16.35
C ALA A 112 1.69 -5.66 16.25
N ASP A 113 0.61 -5.22 16.88
CA ASP A 113 -0.66 -5.93 16.86
C ASP A 113 -1.38 -5.73 15.52
N PRO A 114 -1.98 -6.79 14.95
CA PRO A 114 -2.86 -6.63 13.79
C PRO A 114 -4.13 -5.88 14.21
N ILE A 115 -4.45 -4.80 13.49
CA ILE A 115 -5.68 -4.03 13.66
C ILE A 115 -6.81 -4.73 12.92
N THR A 116 -6.58 -5.04 11.63
CA THR A 116 -7.57 -5.67 10.76
C THR A 116 -6.92 -6.31 9.55
N ASP A 117 -7.60 -7.30 8.99
CA ASP A 117 -7.45 -7.76 7.63
C ASP A 117 -8.45 -7.02 6.72
N LEU A 118 -8.00 -6.62 5.54
CA LEU A 118 -8.83 -6.08 4.47
C LEU A 118 -9.01 -7.16 3.42
N ASP A 119 -10.24 -7.67 3.33
CA ASP A 119 -10.59 -8.77 2.42
C ASP A 119 -10.20 -8.43 0.96
N VAL A 120 -10.60 -7.26 0.43
CA VAL A 120 -10.08 -6.73 -0.83
C VAL A 120 -9.81 -5.23 -0.72
N PHE A 121 -8.62 -4.78 -1.10
CA PHE A 121 -8.24 -3.37 -1.19
C PHE A 121 -7.79 -3.03 -2.61
N GLY A 122 -8.35 -2.00 -3.21
CA GLY A 122 -8.05 -1.58 -4.57
C GLY A 122 -7.56 -0.14 -4.65
N VAL A 123 -6.63 0.12 -5.56
CA VAL A 123 -6.14 1.47 -5.87
C VAL A 123 -6.35 1.77 -7.34
N TYR A 124 -7.02 2.88 -7.63
CA TYR A 124 -7.17 3.47 -8.95
C TYR A 124 -6.22 4.65 -9.09
N ILE A 125 -5.50 4.74 -10.21
CA ILE A 125 -4.60 5.85 -10.50
C ILE A 125 -5.20 6.67 -11.64
N HIS A 126 -5.43 7.96 -11.39
CA HIS A 126 -5.86 8.93 -12.38
C HIS A 126 -4.68 9.37 -13.25
N ARG A 127 -4.99 10.06 -14.36
CA ARG A 127 -3.99 10.52 -15.33
C ARG A 127 -3.04 11.59 -14.79
N ASP A 128 -3.42 12.27 -13.72
CA ASP A 128 -2.58 13.23 -12.99
C ASP A 128 -1.85 12.60 -11.80
N PHE A 129 -1.81 11.25 -11.74
CA PHE A 129 -1.30 10.45 -10.63
C PHE A 129 -2.04 10.61 -9.30
N SER A 130 -3.10 11.43 -9.24
CA SER A 130 -4.01 11.35 -8.09
C SER A 130 -4.58 9.93 -8.01
N ASN A 131 -4.87 9.48 -6.80
CA ASN A 131 -5.30 8.11 -6.57
C ASN A 131 -6.61 8.08 -5.80
N LYS A 132 -7.38 7.02 -6.06
CA LYS A 132 -8.62 6.71 -5.36
C LYS A 132 -8.55 5.28 -4.88
N SER A 133 -8.94 5.04 -3.64
CA SER A 133 -8.88 3.74 -2.99
C SER A 133 -10.28 3.18 -2.74
N ILE A 134 -10.39 1.86 -2.78
CA ILE A 134 -11.62 1.14 -2.47
C ILE A 134 -11.34 -0.03 -1.53
N TRP A 135 -12.13 -0.15 -0.48
CA TRP A 135 -12.11 -1.31 0.40
C TRP A 135 -13.41 -2.11 0.27
N VAL A 136 -13.28 -3.41 0.05
CA VAL A 136 -14.40 -4.36 0.04
C VAL A 136 -14.27 -5.29 1.24
N ASP A 137 -15.26 -5.28 2.14
CA ASP A 137 -15.42 -6.23 3.23
C ASP A 137 -16.40 -7.34 2.83
N CYS A 138 -15.94 -8.59 2.77
CA CYS A 138 -16.69 -9.75 2.32
C CYS A 138 -17.15 -10.62 3.51
N LYS A 139 -18.46 -10.87 3.63
CA LYS A 139 -18.98 -11.75 4.70
C LYS A 139 -20.01 -12.76 4.18
N SER A 140 -19.60 -14.03 4.13
CA SER A 140 -20.40 -15.15 3.61
C SER A 140 -21.27 -15.89 4.65
N GLY A 141 -21.51 -15.29 5.83
CA GLY A 141 -22.23 -15.95 6.94
C GLY A 141 -23.13 -15.04 7.80
N GLN A 142 -23.45 -15.51 9.01
CA GLN A 142 -24.30 -14.84 9.99
C GLN A 142 -23.58 -13.69 10.73
N SER A 143 -23.12 -12.67 9.98
CA SER A 143 -22.65 -11.41 10.58
C SER A 143 -23.81 -10.46 10.86
N ARG A 144 -23.78 -9.73 11.97
CA ARG A 144 -24.76 -8.67 12.29
C ARG A 144 -24.40 -7.42 11.47
N PRO A 145 -25.24 -7.00 10.49
CA PRO A 145 -24.86 -5.91 9.59
C PRO A 145 -24.58 -4.58 10.31
N HIS A 146 -25.39 -4.20 11.30
CA HIS A 146 -25.25 -2.92 12.01
C HIS A 146 -23.91 -2.81 12.75
N GLU A 147 -23.52 -3.85 13.50
CA GLU A 147 -22.23 -3.89 14.19
C GLU A 147 -21.07 -3.82 13.19
N ARG A 148 -21.17 -4.53 12.05
CA ARG A 148 -20.14 -4.51 11.01
C ARG A 148 -20.02 -3.15 10.34
N ILE A 149 -21.13 -2.47 10.06
CA ILE A 149 -21.14 -1.11 9.48
C ILE A 149 -20.44 -0.13 10.43
N SER A 150 -20.76 -0.17 11.74
CA SER A 150 -20.10 0.70 12.73
C SER A 150 -18.61 0.40 12.85
N TRP A 151 -18.22 -0.88 12.83
CA TRP A 151 -16.82 -1.29 12.84
C TRP A 151 -16.06 -0.83 11.58
N ILE A 152 -16.62 -1.07 10.39
CA ILE A 152 -16.06 -0.62 9.10
C ILE A 152 -15.82 0.89 9.15
N LYS A 153 -16.80 1.65 9.68
CA LYS A 153 -16.68 3.10 9.78
C LYS A 153 -15.52 3.54 10.67
N GLY A 154 -15.27 2.83 11.77
CA GLY A 154 -14.13 3.09 12.65
C GLY A 154 -12.77 2.76 12.02
N ILE A 155 -12.73 1.77 11.12
CA ILE A 155 -11.50 1.37 10.42
C ILE A 155 -11.21 2.25 9.19
N GLN A 156 -12.24 2.80 8.54
CA GLN A 156 -12.13 3.60 7.31
C GLN A 156 -11.00 4.63 7.35
N THR A 157 -10.90 5.38 8.44
CA THR A 157 -9.92 6.47 8.59
C THR A 157 -8.50 5.94 8.71
N THR A 158 -8.30 4.78 9.35
CA THR A 158 -6.97 4.18 9.49
C THR A 158 -6.43 3.70 8.15
N VAL A 159 -7.32 3.20 7.27
CA VAL A 159 -6.93 2.67 5.96
C VAL A 159 -6.98 3.70 4.84
N ASN A 160 -7.45 4.92 5.12
CA ASN A 160 -7.66 5.99 4.14
C ASN A 160 -8.45 5.53 2.91
N ALA A 161 -9.48 4.70 3.09
CA ALA A 161 -10.31 4.20 1.99
C ALA A 161 -11.36 5.24 1.56
N ASP A 162 -11.33 5.64 0.28
CA ASP A 162 -12.27 6.63 -0.29
C ASP A 162 -13.66 6.04 -0.48
N ASP A 163 -13.74 4.84 -1.08
CA ASP A 163 -14.96 4.09 -1.26
C ASP A 163 -14.97 2.82 -0.39
N ILE A 164 -16.13 2.48 0.19
CA ILE A 164 -16.30 1.22 0.92
C ILE A 164 -17.50 0.43 0.42
N ILE A 165 -17.25 -0.85 0.17
CA ILE A 165 -18.27 -1.85 -0.17
C ILE A 165 -18.32 -2.91 0.94
N PHE A 166 -19.50 -3.15 1.49
CA PHE A 166 -19.78 -4.27 2.38
C PHE A 166 -20.61 -5.33 1.65
N VAL A 167 -20.01 -6.49 1.39
CA VAL A 167 -20.66 -7.58 0.67
C VAL A 167 -21.36 -8.52 1.64
N LYS A 168 -22.69 -8.52 1.60
CA LYS A 168 -23.53 -9.37 2.44
C LYS A 168 -24.92 -9.60 1.84
N SER A 169 -25.33 -10.86 1.78
CA SER A 169 -26.68 -11.26 1.38
C SER A 169 -27.71 -11.07 2.50
N GLY A 170 -28.98 -10.83 2.12
CA GLY A 170 -30.11 -10.80 3.06
C GLY A 170 -30.17 -9.57 3.96
N VAL A 171 -29.51 -8.46 3.56
CA VAL A 171 -29.55 -7.21 4.33
C VAL A 171 -30.83 -6.43 4.04
N ARG A 172 -31.55 -6.04 5.09
CA ARG A 172 -32.80 -5.27 5.03
C ARG A 172 -32.55 -3.88 4.41
N ILE A 173 -33.55 -3.33 3.72
CA ILE A 173 -33.45 -2.03 3.05
C ILE A 173 -33.08 -0.90 4.01
N THR A 174 -33.69 -0.86 5.20
CA THR A 174 -33.40 0.14 6.24
C THR A 174 -31.93 0.11 6.69
N THR A 175 -31.33 -1.09 6.74
CA THR A 175 -29.90 -1.24 7.03
C THR A 175 -29.03 -0.82 5.86
N LYS A 176 -29.45 -1.06 4.61
CA LYS A 176 -28.75 -0.54 3.41
C LYS A 176 -28.78 1.00 3.37
N GLU A 177 -29.91 1.62 3.72
CA GLU A 177 -30.03 3.08 3.82
C GLU A 177 -29.14 3.67 4.91
N TYR A 178 -29.09 3.01 6.08
CA TYR A 178 -28.19 3.38 7.16
C TYR A 178 -26.72 3.31 6.71
N ALA A 179 -26.30 2.21 6.08
CA ALA A 179 -24.94 2.07 5.55
C ALA A 179 -24.61 3.17 4.54
N ARG A 180 -25.53 3.47 3.61
CA ARG A 180 -25.36 4.53 2.61
C ARG A 180 -25.13 5.90 3.25
N LYS A 181 -25.88 6.25 4.29
CA LYS A 181 -25.67 7.50 5.05
C LYS A 181 -24.29 7.57 5.71
N SER A 182 -23.71 6.42 6.05
CA SER A 182 -22.35 6.31 6.59
C SER A 182 -21.25 6.29 5.52
N GLY A 183 -21.60 6.37 4.23
CA GLY A 183 -20.66 6.26 3.11
C GLY A 183 -20.30 4.83 2.72
N ILE A 184 -21.08 3.83 3.15
CA ILE A 184 -20.82 2.41 2.89
C ILE A 184 -21.89 1.87 1.95
N GLN A 185 -21.47 1.30 0.82
CA GLN A 185 -22.36 0.62 -0.11
C GLN A 185 -22.51 -0.85 0.28
N ILE A 186 -23.74 -1.39 0.25
CA ILE A 186 -23.96 -2.82 0.52
C ILE A 186 -24.29 -3.53 -0.78
N LEU A 187 -23.48 -4.53 -1.12
CA LEU A 187 -23.74 -5.43 -2.24
C LEU A 187 -24.20 -6.80 -1.75
N ASP A 188 -25.30 -7.28 -2.31
CA ASP A 188 -25.68 -8.69 -2.23
C ASP A 188 -25.28 -9.42 -3.51
N VAL A 189 -25.41 -10.75 -3.52
CA VAL A 189 -25.00 -11.58 -4.65
C VAL A 189 -25.71 -11.18 -5.95
N ASN A 190 -26.98 -10.80 -5.89
CA ASN A 190 -27.74 -10.40 -7.08
C ASN A 190 -27.21 -9.09 -7.68
N LEU A 191 -26.84 -8.13 -6.83
CA LEU A 191 -26.19 -6.90 -7.27
C LEU A 191 -24.80 -7.16 -7.84
N ILE A 192 -24.03 -8.09 -7.26
CA ILE A 192 -22.73 -8.50 -7.81
C ILE A 192 -22.92 -9.09 -9.21
N GLU A 193 -23.87 -10.00 -9.40
CA GLU A 193 -24.17 -10.60 -10.71
C GLU A 193 -24.59 -9.54 -11.74
N LYS A 194 -25.38 -8.55 -11.32
CA LYS A 194 -25.74 -7.42 -12.16
C LYS A 194 -24.51 -6.62 -12.57
N LEU A 195 -23.65 -6.25 -11.62
CA LEU A 195 -22.42 -5.49 -11.91
C LEU A 195 -21.48 -6.30 -12.81
N GLU A 196 -21.31 -7.59 -12.56
CA GLU A 196 -20.53 -8.46 -13.43
C GLU A 196 -21.06 -8.44 -14.86
N LYS A 197 -22.38 -8.47 -15.06
CA LYS A 197 -22.98 -8.30 -16.39
C LYS A 197 -22.72 -6.91 -16.99
N ASP A 198 -22.87 -5.85 -16.19
CA ASP A 198 -22.67 -4.46 -16.64
C ASP A 198 -21.21 -4.22 -17.08
N TYR A 199 -20.24 -4.94 -16.49
CA TYR A 199 -18.81 -4.89 -16.82
C TYR A 199 -18.34 -6.01 -17.77
N ASP A 200 -19.26 -6.75 -18.40
CA ASP A 200 -18.97 -7.89 -19.30
C ASP A 200 -18.01 -8.93 -18.67
N ILE A 201 -18.22 -9.24 -17.39
CA ILE A 201 -17.45 -10.21 -16.64
C ILE A 201 -18.16 -11.56 -16.74
N LYS A 202 -17.48 -12.52 -17.36
CA LYS A 202 -17.99 -13.89 -17.45
C LYS A 202 -17.80 -14.61 -16.11
N PRO A 203 -18.79 -15.38 -15.63
CA PRO A 203 -18.72 -16.10 -14.35
C PRO A 203 -17.47 -17.00 -14.21
N GLU A 204 -17.01 -17.58 -15.32
CA GLU A 204 -15.86 -18.46 -15.45
C GLU A 204 -14.51 -17.75 -15.70
N ASP A 205 -14.50 -16.42 -15.83
CA ASP A 205 -13.27 -15.65 -16.05
C ASP A 205 -12.43 -15.59 -14.77
N TRP A 206 -11.52 -16.55 -14.61
CA TRP A 206 -10.55 -16.63 -13.51
C TRP A 206 -9.12 -16.42 -14.00
N ARG A 207 -8.91 -15.44 -14.88
CA ARG A 207 -7.59 -15.07 -15.41
C ARG A 207 -6.84 -14.13 -14.47
N GLY A 208 -5.55 -13.90 -14.75
CA GLY A 208 -4.73 -12.91 -14.06
C GLY A 208 -4.64 -13.12 -12.55
N SER A 209 -4.59 -12.01 -11.81
CA SER A 209 -4.36 -12.01 -10.35
C SER A 209 -5.59 -12.44 -9.53
N TRP A 210 -6.73 -12.76 -10.16
CA TRP A 210 -7.91 -13.29 -9.47
C TRP A 210 -8.13 -14.79 -9.73
N ASP A 211 -7.16 -15.49 -10.31
CA ASP A 211 -7.17 -16.95 -10.41
C ASP A 211 -6.98 -17.61 -9.04
N TYR A 212 -8.09 -17.82 -8.33
CA TYR A 212 -8.10 -18.34 -6.96
C TYR A 212 -7.44 -19.72 -6.82
N LYS A 213 -7.47 -20.55 -7.89
CA LYS A 213 -6.88 -21.90 -7.87
C LYS A 213 -5.36 -21.84 -7.85
N ASN A 214 -4.79 -20.94 -8.64
CA ASN A 214 -3.35 -20.76 -8.72
C ASN A 214 -2.82 -19.95 -7.54
N LEU A 215 -3.47 -18.85 -7.15
CA LEU A 215 -2.84 -17.86 -6.28
C LEU A 215 -2.94 -18.19 -4.79
N HIS A 216 -4.07 -18.73 -4.32
CA HIS A 216 -4.25 -19.06 -2.90
C HIS A 216 -3.17 -20.05 -2.40
N THR A 217 -2.83 -21.03 -3.23
CA THR A 217 -1.82 -22.04 -2.91
C THR A 217 -0.42 -21.47 -2.95
N VAL A 218 -0.13 -20.61 -3.94
CA VAL A 218 1.22 -20.10 -4.20
C VAL A 218 1.69 -19.12 -3.12
N ASP A 219 0.82 -18.22 -2.67
CA ASP A 219 1.11 -17.32 -1.54
C ASP A 219 1.39 -18.10 -0.25
N THR A 220 0.52 -19.08 0.06
CA THR A 220 0.70 -19.93 1.24
C THR A 220 2.00 -20.74 1.19
N ASN A 221 2.39 -21.20 0.01
CA ASN A 221 3.62 -21.97 -0.19
C ASN A 221 4.86 -21.08 -0.07
N PHE A 222 4.83 -19.85 -0.58
CA PHE A 222 5.95 -18.92 -0.53
C PHE A 222 6.44 -18.69 0.91
N GLY A 223 5.54 -18.32 1.83
CA GLY A 223 5.92 -18.09 3.24
C GLY A 223 6.41 -19.35 3.99
N LYS A 224 6.21 -20.54 3.43
CA LYS A 224 6.61 -21.84 4.01
C LYS A 224 7.88 -22.42 3.39
N LEU A 225 8.44 -21.79 2.35
CA LEU A 225 9.69 -22.23 1.73
C LEU A 225 10.82 -22.29 2.75
N LYS A 226 11.68 -23.30 2.66
CA LYS A 226 12.76 -23.54 3.64
C LYS A 226 14.17 -23.38 3.08
N ILE A 227 14.33 -23.17 1.77
CA ILE A 227 15.62 -23.25 1.08
C ILE A 227 16.01 -21.85 0.58
N PRO A 228 17.17 -21.27 0.97
CA PRO A 228 18.17 -21.81 1.87
C PRO A 228 17.76 -21.73 3.36
N THR A 229 16.95 -20.73 3.73
CA THR A 229 16.33 -20.57 5.05
C THR A 229 14.92 -20.01 4.90
N ASN A 230 14.03 -20.23 5.87
CA ASN A 230 12.66 -19.73 5.84
C ASN A 230 12.55 -18.21 6.09
N ASP A 231 13.51 -17.64 6.81
CA ASP A 231 13.42 -16.27 7.33
C ASP A 231 13.27 -15.22 6.24
N VAL A 232 14.00 -15.37 5.13
CA VAL A 232 13.93 -14.45 3.98
C VAL A 232 12.52 -14.44 3.40
N TYR A 233 11.96 -15.62 3.11
CA TYR A 233 10.62 -15.74 2.54
C TYR A 233 9.53 -15.23 3.48
N LYS A 234 9.65 -15.53 4.77
CA LYS A 234 8.70 -15.06 5.78
C LYS A 234 8.73 -13.53 5.89
N LYS A 235 9.92 -12.92 5.91
CA LYS A 235 10.08 -11.46 5.93
C LYS A 235 9.48 -10.81 4.68
N ILE A 236 9.76 -11.36 3.49
CA ILE A 236 9.20 -10.84 2.23
C ILE A 236 7.68 -11.02 2.18
N SER A 237 7.16 -12.17 2.62
CA SER A 237 5.72 -12.44 2.67
C SER A 237 5.01 -11.47 3.63
N ASN A 238 5.59 -11.24 4.82
CA ASN A 238 5.09 -10.26 5.78
C ASN A 238 5.13 -8.83 5.21
N PHE A 239 6.19 -8.48 4.49
CA PHE A 239 6.28 -7.18 3.83
C PHE A 239 5.17 -6.99 2.80
N ILE A 240 4.96 -7.95 1.89
CA ILE A 240 3.91 -7.89 0.86
C ILE A 240 2.51 -7.78 1.49
N LYS A 241 2.23 -8.58 2.53
CA LYS A 241 0.90 -8.67 3.15
C LYS A 241 0.59 -7.54 4.10
N SER A 242 1.61 -7.01 4.80
CA SER A 242 1.38 -6.14 5.95
C SER A 242 2.27 -4.91 5.96
N ASP A 243 3.58 -5.07 6.14
CA ASP A 243 4.44 -3.93 6.46
C ASP A 243 4.43 -2.88 5.34
N TYR A 244 4.31 -3.31 4.07
CA TYR A 244 4.19 -2.41 2.94
C TYR A 244 3.08 -1.37 3.15
N TRP A 245 1.91 -1.78 3.66
CA TRP A 245 0.70 -0.96 3.69
C TRP A 245 0.73 0.16 4.73
N ILE A 246 1.62 0.08 5.72
CA ILE A 246 1.78 1.08 6.79
C ILE A 246 3.05 1.93 6.63
N MET A 247 3.84 1.67 5.59
CA MET A 247 5.07 2.41 5.29
C MET A 247 4.83 3.59 4.34
N ASP A 248 5.76 4.55 4.35
CA ASP A 248 5.81 5.59 3.33
C ASP A 248 6.32 5.07 1.97
N ASP A 249 6.00 5.80 0.91
CA ASP A 249 6.29 5.37 -0.46
C ASP A 249 7.80 5.25 -0.75
N TYR A 250 8.66 6.07 -0.15
CA TYR A 250 10.11 5.97 -0.34
C TYR A 250 10.69 4.75 0.36
N SER A 251 10.20 4.43 1.56
CA SER A 251 10.58 3.19 2.24
C SER A 251 10.01 1.94 1.56
N ARG A 252 8.80 2.02 0.99
CA ARG A 252 8.21 0.96 0.15
C ARG A 252 9.11 0.68 -1.06
N ILE A 253 9.58 1.70 -1.77
CA ILE A 253 10.52 1.54 -2.89
C ILE A 253 11.80 0.83 -2.44
N LYS A 254 12.44 1.33 -1.37
CA LYS A 254 13.67 0.74 -0.82
C LYS A 254 13.49 -0.73 -0.46
N LYS A 255 12.46 -1.07 0.32
CA LYS A 255 12.22 -2.45 0.74
C LYS A 255 11.82 -3.36 -0.42
N SER A 256 11.05 -2.88 -1.40
CA SER A 256 10.73 -3.65 -2.60
C SER A 256 11.99 -3.97 -3.41
N ILE A 257 12.90 -3.01 -3.63
CA ILE A 257 14.17 -3.25 -4.33
C ILE A 257 15.03 -4.26 -3.55
N THR A 258 15.13 -4.13 -2.23
CA THR A 258 15.87 -5.08 -1.39
C THR A 258 15.29 -6.49 -1.50
N ALA A 259 13.98 -6.65 -1.36
CA ALA A 259 13.31 -7.95 -1.48
C ALA A 259 13.50 -8.56 -2.88
N LEU A 260 13.41 -7.76 -3.94
CA LEU A 260 13.65 -8.22 -5.32
C LEU A 260 15.11 -8.65 -5.54
N ARG A 261 16.09 -7.99 -4.92
CA ARG A 261 17.50 -8.43 -4.93
C ARG A 261 17.71 -9.76 -4.24
N GLU A 262 17.09 -9.93 -3.07
CA GLU A 262 17.13 -11.19 -2.33
C GLU A 262 16.52 -12.34 -3.15
N LEU A 263 15.36 -12.11 -3.77
CA LEU A 263 14.72 -13.12 -4.65
C LEU A 263 15.52 -13.37 -5.92
N SER A 264 16.19 -12.36 -6.48
CA SER A 264 17.03 -12.53 -7.66
C SER A 264 18.15 -13.55 -7.45
N ALA A 265 18.79 -13.52 -6.27
CA ALA A 265 19.82 -14.50 -5.91
C ALA A 265 19.26 -15.93 -5.74
N LEU A 266 17.95 -16.06 -5.48
CA LEU A 266 17.30 -17.35 -5.27
C LEU A 266 16.80 -17.99 -6.57
N VAL A 267 16.41 -17.18 -7.57
CA VAL A 267 15.95 -17.67 -8.88
C VAL A 267 17.05 -18.45 -9.62
N THR A 268 18.32 -18.20 -9.33
CA THR A 268 19.45 -18.92 -9.92
C THR A 268 19.68 -20.30 -9.32
N LEU A 269 19.00 -20.65 -8.22
CA LEU A 269 19.12 -21.95 -7.58
C LEU A 269 18.31 -23.02 -8.32
N SER A 270 18.76 -24.28 -8.23
CA SER A 270 17.98 -25.42 -8.71
C SER A 270 16.83 -25.69 -7.74
N LEU A 271 15.65 -25.18 -8.06
CA LEU A 271 14.45 -25.28 -7.25
C LEU A 271 13.39 -26.14 -7.95
N GLU A 272 12.52 -26.76 -7.14
CA GLU A 272 11.34 -27.46 -7.66
C GLU A 272 10.38 -26.47 -8.32
N GLU A 273 9.58 -26.95 -9.28
CA GLU A 273 8.68 -26.10 -10.08
C GLU A 273 7.71 -25.28 -9.20
N ASP A 274 7.12 -25.88 -8.17
CA ASP A 274 6.22 -25.20 -7.25
C ASP A 274 6.90 -24.10 -6.43
N GLN A 275 8.17 -24.32 -6.06
CA GLN A 275 8.97 -23.35 -5.31
C GLN A 275 9.36 -22.18 -6.21
N LEU A 276 9.79 -22.46 -7.44
CA LEU A 276 10.07 -21.44 -8.44
C LEU A 276 8.81 -20.62 -8.75
N LYS A 277 7.64 -21.27 -8.81
CA LYS A 277 6.35 -20.61 -9.00
C LYS A 277 5.99 -19.69 -7.84
N ALA A 278 6.24 -20.11 -6.60
CA ALA A 278 6.09 -19.25 -5.42
C ALA A 278 7.02 -18.04 -5.42
N ILE A 279 8.28 -18.21 -5.82
CA ILE A 279 9.24 -17.10 -5.95
C ILE A 279 8.82 -16.14 -7.06
N LYS A 280 8.43 -16.64 -8.24
CA LYS A 280 7.93 -15.83 -9.35
C LYS A 280 6.72 -14.99 -8.94
N TRP A 281 5.76 -15.60 -8.24
CA TRP A 281 4.62 -14.86 -7.69
C TRP A 281 5.06 -13.72 -6.79
N ALA A 282 5.97 -13.96 -5.84
CA ALA A 282 6.46 -12.90 -4.94
C ALA A 282 7.18 -11.78 -5.71
N ILE A 283 7.97 -12.12 -6.74
CA ILE A 283 8.60 -11.14 -7.63
C ILE A 283 7.52 -10.29 -8.33
N TYR A 284 6.49 -10.90 -8.89
CA TYR A 284 5.43 -10.19 -9.61
C TYR A 284 4.58 -9.31 -8.69
N GLU A 285 4.29 -9.77 -7.47
CA GLU A 285 3.65 -8.95 -6.43
C GLU A 285 4.52 -7.73 -6.09
N LEU A 286 5.81 -7.93 -5.84
CA LEU A 286 6.75 -6.85 -5.51
C LEU A 286 6.94 -5.86 -6.66
N VAL A 287 6.90 -6.30 -7.92
CA VAL A 287 6.91 -5.41 -9.10
C VAL A 287 5.67 -4.51 -9.10
N GLY A 288 4.48 -5.07 -8.83
CA GLY A 288 3.25 -4.29 -8.69
C GLY A 288 3.32 -3.29 -7.53
N LEU A 289 3.78 -3.73 -6.36
CA LEU A 289 3.95 -2.90 -5.17
C LEU A 289 5.00 -1.79 -5.37
N PHE A 290 6.12 -2.07 -6.03
CA PHE A 290 7.10 -1.06 -6.43
C PHE A 290 6.49 -0.02 -7.38
N THR A 291 5.74 -0.49 -8.38
CA THR A 291 5.09 0.39 -9.37
C THR A 291 4.08 1.31 -8.68
N MET A 292 3.28 0.78 -7.77
CA MET A 292 2.31 1.57 -7.00
C MET A 292 2.99 2.66 -6.15
N ALA A 293 4.06 2.33 -5.44
CA ALA A 293 4.82 3.31 -4.65
C ALA A 293 5.47 4.38 -5.56
N THR A 294 5.93 4.00 -6.76
CA THR A 294 6.50 4.94 -7.74
C THR A 294 5.46 5.95 -8.21
N LEU A 295 4.24 5.48 -8.51
CA LEU A 295 3.13 6.33 -8.93
C LEU A 295 2.64 7.25 -7.80
N ASN A 296 2.70 6.80 -6.54
CA ASN A 296 2.40 7.65 -5.39
C ASN A 296 3.47 8.73 -5.15
N ILE A 297 4.75 8.41 -5.33
CA ILE A 297 5.83 9.43 -5.29
C ILE A 297 5.59 10.47 -6.39
N LEU A 298 5.20 10.03 -7.60
CA LEU A 298 4.85 10.94 -8.68
C LEU A 298 3.69 11.87 -8.29
N LYS A 299 2.63 11.36 -7.65
CA LYS A 299 1.55 12.19 -7.12
C LYS A 299 2.07 13.32 -6.22
N GLU A 300 3.03 13.02 -5.34
CA GLU A 300 3.64 14.02 -4.45
C GLU A 300 4.44 15.07 -5.22
N VAL A 301 5.25 14.64 -6.19
CA VAL A 301 6.22 15.54 -6.85
C VAL A 301 5.77 16.07 -8.21
N TYR A 302 4.57 15.73 -8.70
CA TYR A 302 4.15 15.96 -10.09
C TYR A 302 4.24 17.43 -10.51
N TYR A 303 3.85 18.34 -9.61
CA TYR A 303 3.75 19.77 -9.86
C TYR A 303 5.04 20.57 -9.56
N PHE A 304 6.12 19.90 -9.18
CA PHE A 304 7.41 20.53 -8.93
C PHE A 304 8.24 20.62 -10.22
N SER A 305 9.19 21.55 -10.27
CA SER A 305 10.20 21.59 -11.33
C SER A 305 11.12 20.38 -11.25
N ASP A 306 11.80 20.03 -12.34
CA ASP A 306 12.71 18.88 -12.37
C ASP A 306 13.84 19.01 -11.33
N SER A 307 14.38 20.20 -11.10
CA SER A 307 15.38 20.43 -10.04
C SER A 307 14.82 20.15 -8.65
N GLU A 308 13.61 20.62 -8.35
CA GLU A 308 12.95 20.40 -7.05
C GLU A 308 12.60 18.92 -6.88
N LYS A 309 12.08 18.25 -7.93
CA LYS A 309 11.83 16.81 -7.92
C LYS A 309 13.09 16.03 -7.54
N LYS A 310 14.23 16.37 -8.16
CA LYS A 310 15.51 15.70 -7.90
C LYS A 310 15.93 15.85 -6.44
N GLU A 311 15.83 17.05 -5.90
CA GLU A 311 16.17 17.35 -4.50
C GLU A 311 15.26 16.58 -3.53
N ILE A 312 13.94 16.70 -3.69
CA ILE A 312 12.94 16.03 -2.84
C ILE A 312 13.14 14.51 -2.87
N ILE A 313 13.26 13.91 -4.06
CA ILE A 313 13.42 12.45 -4.20
C ILE A 313 14.76 12.00 -3.59
N SER A 314 15.84 12.75 -3.78
CA SER A 314 17.15 12.44 -3.20
C SER A 314 17.07 12.44 -1.67
N GLU A 315 16.55 13.52 -1.09
CA GLU A 315 16.42 13.68 0.36
C GLU A 315 15.54 12.56 0.94
N ARG A 316 14.36 12.33 0.36
CA ARG A 316 13.41 11.33 0.86
C ARG A 316 13.89 9.89 0.66
N LEU A 317 14.66 9.58 -0.38
CA LEU A 317 15.28 8.25 -0.48
C LEU A 317 16.36 8.04 0.59
N ILE A 318 17.06 9.10 1.01
CA ILE A 318 17.99 9.04 2.14
C ILE A 318 17.22 8.89 3.46
N SER A 319 16.20 9.72 3.68
CA SER A 319 15.67 9.99 5.01
C SER A 319 14.27 9.40 5.27
N SER A 320 13.56 8.92 4.25
CA SER A 320 12.16 8.45 4.32
C SER A 320 11.26 9.49 5.02
N ASP A 321 10.49 9.06 6.02
CA ASP A 321 9.60 9.91 6.82
C ASP A 321 10.30 10.86 7.79
N ILE A 322 11.53 10.54 8.21
CA ILE A 322 12.25 11.36 9.17
C ILE A 322 13.08 12.37 8.38
N PRO A 323 12.86 13.69 8.52
CA PRO A 323 13.65 14.69 7.82
C PRO A 323 15.15 14.50 8.05
N LEU A 324 15.97 14.80 7.03
CA LEU A 324 17.42 14.59 7.11
C LEU A 324 18.05 15.35 8.29
N SER A 325 17.59 16.58 8.52
CA SER A 325 18.00 17.41 9.66
C SER A 325 17.76 16.71 11.01
N LYS A 326 16.60 16.08 11.19
CA LYS A 326 16.26 15.33 12.41
C LYS A 326 17.09 14.06 12.56
N ARG A 327 17.41 13.37 11.47
CA ARG A 327 18.34 12.22 11.50
C ARG A 327 19.73 12.65 11.95
N LEU A 328 20.24 13.76 11.43
CA LEU A 328 21.54 14.30 11.82
C LEU A 328 21.55 14.74 13.30
N GLU A 329 20.44 15.31 13.78
CA GLU A 329 20.26 15.66 15.20
C GLU A 329 20.30 14.41 16.10
N LEU A 330 19.62 13.32 15.72
CA LEU A 330 19.64 12.05 16.47
C LEU A 330 21.04 11.43 16.50
N VAL A 331 21.75 11.48 15.39
CA VAL A 331 23.15 11.01 15.29
C VAL A 331 24.05 11.83 16.21
N ASP A 332 23.96 13.15 16.16
CA ASP A 332 24.75 14.06 17.00
C ASP A 332 24.45 13.85 18.50
N ALA A 333 23.18 13.69 18.86
CA ALA A 333 22.75 13.37 20.21
C ALA A 333 23.30 12.02 20.69
N SER A 334 23.27 10.99 19.83
CA SER A 334 23.81 9.66 20.13
C SER A 334 25.31 9.70 20.36
N PHE A 335 26.07 10.45 19.54
CA PHE A 335 27.50 10.66 19.75
C PHE A 335 27.78 11.39 21.06
N LYS A 336 27.03 12.46 21.37
CA LYS A 336 27.17 13.18 22.64
C LYS A 336 26.97 12.27 23.84
N ILE A 337 25.95 11.40 23.82
CA ILE A 337 25.68 10.43 24.89
C ILE A 337 26.82 9.41 24.98
N ALA A 338 27.22 8.81 23.86
CA ALA A 338 28.31 7.82 23.84
C ALA A 338 29.63 8.41 24.38
N TYR A 339 29.94 9.64 23.97
CA TYR A 339 31.11 10.38 24.43
C TYR A 339 31.05 10.75 25.90
N ALA A 340 29.89 11.14 26.42
CA ALA A 340 29.70 11.39 27.84
C ALA A 340 29.93 10.12 28.67
N LEU A 341 29.40 8.98 28.22
CA LEU A 341 29.61 7.67 28.86
C LEU A 341 31.08 7.23 28.84
N LEU A 342 31.77 7.41 27.71
CA LEU A 342 33.20 7.09 27.59
C LEU A 342 34.05 7.95 28.52
N LYS A 343 33.77 9.25 28.61
CA LYS A 343 34.51 10.16 29.49
C LYS A 343 34.27 9.85 30.97
N GLN A 344 33.08 9.33 31.32
CA GLN A 344 32.78 8.88 32.67
C GLN A 344 33.59 7.62 33.05
N GLN A 345 33.80 6.70 32.11
CA GLN A 345 34.60 5.48 32.35
C GLN A 345 36.11 5.72 32.22
N PHE A 346 36.52 6.63 31.34
CA PHE A 346 37.89 6.96 31.02
C PHE A 346 38.07 8.49 31.06
N PRO A 347 38.40 9.08 32.22
CA PRO A 347 38.50 10.54 32.38
C PRO A 347 39.48 11.21 31.41
N ASP A 348 40.54 10.49 31.02
CA ASP A 348 41.57 10.96 30.09
C ASP A 348 41.18 10.77 28.60
N PHE A 349 39.97 10.29 28.31
CA PHE A 349 39.49 10.12 26.93
C PHE A 349 39.32 11.48 26.25
N VAL A 350 40.12 11.70 25.21
CA VAL A 350 40.07 12.91 24.38
C VAL A 350 39.07 12.72 23.24
N LEU A 351 38.11 13.63 23.14
CA LEU A 351 37.12 13.60 22.07
C LEU A 351 37.77 13.90 20.71
N PRO A 352 37.41 13.16 19.66
CA PRO A 352 37.80 13.52 18.30
C PRO A 352 37.32 14.94 17.97
N THR A 353 38.24 15.82 17.53
CA THR A 353 37.91 17.21 17.18
C THR A 353 37.10 17.31 15.89
N SER A 354 37.17 16.29 15.02
CA SER A 354 36.32 16.22 13.84
C SER A 354 34.95 15.67 14.21
N LYS A 355 33.90 16.47 13.98
CA LYS A 355 32.54 15.93 13.95
C LYS A 355 32.52 14.76 12.96
N GLN A 356 32.09 13.59 13.41
CA GLN A 356 31.84 12.48 12.50
C GLN A 356 30.65 12.88 11.61
N ASN A 357 30.96 13.36 10.40
CA ASN A 357 29.96 13.59 9.38
C ASN A 357 29.49 12.21 8.90
N VAL A 358 28.32 11.79 9.36
CA VAL A 358 27.65 10.63 8.78
C VAL A 358 27.27 11.02 7.37
N ASN A 359 28.07 10.56 6.41
CA ASN A 359 27.88 10.84 5.00
C ASN A 359 26.69 10.00 4.48
N LEU A 360 25.49 10.49 4.74
CA LEU A 360 24.25 9.90 4.24
C LEU A 360 24.16 10.18 2.74
N LYS A 361 24.52 9.18 1.94
CA LYS A 361 24.41 9.23 0.48
C LYS A 361 23.11 8.60 0.02
N ALA A 362 22.57 9.13 -1.08
CA ALA A 362 21.46 8.51 -1.76
C ALA A 362 21.83 7.08 -2.22
N PRO A 363 20.84 6.16 -2.35
CA PRO A 363 21.10 4.82 -2.86
C PRO A 363 21.75 4.85 -4.24
N SER A 364 22.55 3.84 -4.58
CA SER A 364 23.29 3.77 -5.85
C SER A 364 22.40 3.79 -7.10
N TYR A 365 21.10 3.49 -6.96
CA TYR A 365 20.13 3.51 -8.04
C TYR A 365 19.39 4.85 -8.19
N PHE A 366 19.73 5.86 -7.39
CA PHE A 366 19.02 7.14 -7.36
C PHE A 366 18.88 7.78 -8.75
N ASP A 367 19.99 7.97 -9.48
CA ASP A 367 19.94 8.64 -10.79
C ASP A 367 19.09 7.85 -11.80
N ALA A 368 19.18 6.52 -11.80
CA ALA A 368 18.36 5.67 -12.65
C ALA A 368 16.87 5.71 -12.27
N PHE A 369 16.56 5.76 -10.97
CA PHE A 369 15.18 5.88 -10.50
C PHE A 369 14.60 7.26 -10.83
N TYR A 370 15.40 8.31 -10.67
CA TYR A 370 15.02 9.66 -11.05
C TYR A 370 14.75 9.79 -12.56
N ASP A 371 15.55 9.14 -13.42
CA ASP A 371 15.26 9.07 -14.86
C ASP A 371 13.91 8.38 -15.15
N VAL A 372 13.59 7.29 -14.44
CA VAL A 372 12.27 6.65 -14.54
C VAL A 372 11.16 7.61 -14.13
N ILE A 373 11.31 8.33 -13.02
CA ILE A 373 10.33 9.34 -12.58
C ILE A 373 10.12 10.41 -13.66
N LEU A 374 11.18 10.93 -14.27
CA LEU A 374 11.07 11.92 -15.35
C LEU A 374 10.34 11.35 -16.58
N ARG A 375 10.65 10.12 -17.00
CA ARG A 375 9.95 9.47 -18.12
C ARG A 375 8.46 9.31 -17.85
N ILE A 376 8.10 8.92 -16.64
CA ILE A 376 6.69 8.78 -16.24
C ILE A 376 6.01 10.15 -16.20
N SER A 377 6.64 11.14 -15.56
CA SER A 377 6.14 12.51 -15.45
C SER A 377 5.90 13.16 -16.82
N ASN A 378 6.74 12.84 -17.81
CA ASN A 378 6.66 13.35 -19.18
C ASN A 378 5.69 12.57 -20.07
N SER A 379 5.11 11.47 -19.59
CA SER A 379 4.19 10.63 -20.38
C SER A 379 3.06 10.03 -19.53
N PRO A 380 2.32 10.84 -18.75
CA PRO A 380 1.35 10.35 -17.76
C PRO A 380 0.27 9.43 -18.36
N HIS A 381 -0.16 9.71 -19.58
CA HIS A 381 -1.15 8.92 -20.32
C HIS A 381 -0.71 7.48 -20.59
N SER A 382 0.59 7.20 -20.60
CA SER A 382 1.15 5.87 -20.80
C SER A 382 1.25 5.06 -19.50
N TYR A 383 1.16 5.71 -18.34
CA TYR A 383 1.44 5.10 -17.04
C TYR A 383 0.23 4.99 -16.11
N TYR A 384 -0.87 5.71 -16.34
CA TYR A 384 -2.01 5.71 -15.41
C TYR A 384 -2.63 4.30 -15.20
N ASP A 385 -2.58 3.42 -16.22
CA ASP A 385 -3.13 2.05 -16.13
C ASP A 385 -2.04 0.96 -16.13
N VAL A 386 -0.76 1.35 -16.05
CA VAL A 386 0.38 0.43 -16.12
C VAL A 386 0.39 -0.58 -14.97
N LEU A 387 -0.13 -0.17 -13.80
CA LEU A 387 -0.17 -0.99 -12.61
C LEU A 387 -1.08 -2.21 -12.80
N ARG A 388 -2.29 -2.00 -13.35
CA ARG A 388 -3.22 -3.08 -13.70
C ARG A 388 -2.71 -3.91 -14.87
N TYR A 389 -2.09 -3.25 -15.83
CA TYR A 389 -1.48 -3.93 -16.98
C TYR A 389 -0.40 -4.91 -16.53
N LEU A 390 0.55 -4.47 -15.69
CA LEU A 390 1.61 -5.33 -15.13
C LEU A 390 1.01 -6.47 -14.32
N ASP A 391 0.08 -6.19 -13.41
CA ASP A 391 -0.59 -7.22 -12.60
C ASP A 391 -1.20 -8.32 -13.47
N PHE A 392 -1.96 -7.94 -14.50
CA PHE A 392 -2.60 -8.89 -15.39
C PHE A 392 -1.58 -9.68 -16.22
N VAL A 393 -0.61 -9.00 -16.85
CA VAL A 393 0.32 -9.66 -17.76
C VAL A 393 1.24 -10.63 -17.01
N LEU A 394 1.78 -10.20 -15.88
CA LEU A 394 2.67 -11.03 -15.08
C LEU A 394 1.91 -12.25 -14.51
N MET A 395 0.67 -12.07 -14.04
CA MET A 395 -0.08 -13.17 -13.43
C MET A 395 -0.75 -14.11 -14.46
N GLU A 396 -1.20 -13.61 -15.61
CA GLU A 396 -1.86 -14.43 -16.62
C GLU A 396 -0.86 -15.09 -17.59
N TYR A 397 0.14 -14.35 -18.07
CA TYR A 397 1.04 -14.83 -19.09
C TYR A 397 2.33 -15.38 -18.50
N ASP A 398 3.06 -14.60 -17.70
CA ASP A 398 4.34 -15.04 -17.15
C ASP A 398 4.18 -16.18 -16.15
N MET A 399 3.25 -16.03 -15.20
CA MET A 399 3.05 -17.05 -14.16
C MET A 399 2.46 -18.36 -14.71
N LYS A 400 1.78 -18.32 -15.86
CA LYS A 400 1.23 -19.52 -16.51
C LYS A 400 2.08 -19.98 -17.70
N SER A 401 3.24 -19.37 -17.92
CA SER A 401 4.13 -19.63 -19.06
C SER A 401 3.40 -19.60 -20.42
N LYS A 402 2.41 -18.70 -20.55
CA LYS A 402 1.63 -18.52 -21.78
C LYS A 402 2.25 -17.46 -22.66
N LYS A 403 2.11 -17.62 -23.98
CA LYS A 403 2.41 -16.54 -24.92
C LYS A 403 1.40 -15.41 -24.75
N VAL A 404 1.90 -14.19 -24.81
CA VAL A 404 1.08 -12.97 -24.73
C VAL A 404 0.07 -12.95 -25.87
N ASN A 405 -1.20 -12.75 -25.53
CA ASN A 405 -2.28 -12.58 -26.50
C ASN A 405 -2.65 -11.10 -26.61
N GLU A 406 -2.12 -10.42 -27.63
CA GLU A 406 -2.30 -8.98 -27.81
C GLU A 406 -3.77 -8.58 -28.02
N LYS A 407 -4.60 -9.44 -28.62
CA LYS A 407 -6.03 -9.15 -28.81
C LYS A 407 -6.79 -9.11 -27.49
N GLU A 408 -6.43 -10.01 -26.58
CA GLU A 408 -7.00 -10.08 -25.23
C GLU A 408 -6.53 -8.91 -24.37
N ILE A 409 -5.24 -8.57 -24.43
CA ILE A 409 -4.73 -7.39 -23.73
C ILE A 409 -5.42 -6.13 -24.24
N SER A 410 -5.55 -5.97 -25.56
CA SER A 410 -6.16 -4.77 -26.15
C SER A 410 -7.66 -4.67 -25.90
N SER A 411 -8.35 -5.76 -25.56
CA SER A 411 -9.75 -5.71 -25.13
C SER A 411 -9.90 -5.34 -23.66
N LEU A 412 -8.88 -5.57 -22.83
CA LEU A 412 -8.88 -5.19 -21.41
C LEU A 412 -8.33 -3.78 -21.17
N PHE A 413 -7.39 -3.33 -22.00
CA PHE A 413 -6.67 -2.08 -21.84
C PHE A 413 -6.75 -1.27 -23.13
N SER A 414 -7.39 -0.10 -23.07
CA SER A 414 -7.58 0.78 -24.23
C SER A 414 -6.27 1.31 -24.83
N HIS A 415 -5.23 1.47 -24.01
CA HIS A 415 -3.90 1.96 -24.41
C HIS A 415 -2.84 0.86 -24.22
N SER A 416 -3.12 -0.34 -24.73
CA SER A 416 -2.29 -1.53 -24.50
C SER A 416 -0.84 -1.38 -24.97
N LYS A 417 -0.59 -0.65 -26.06
CA LYS A 417 0.76 -0.43 -26.60
C LYS A 417 1.58 0.50 -25.71
N GLU A 418 0.99 1.59 -25.27
CA GLU A 418 1.59 2.57 -24.36
C GLU A 418 1.88 1.92 -23.01
N ASN A 419 0.91 1.17 -22.47
CA ASN A 419 1.08 0.39 -21.24
C ASN A 419 2.18 -0.66 -21.38
N ASN A 420 2.34 -1.29 -22.55
CA ASN A 420 3.42 -2.26 -22.81
C ASN A 420 4.79 -1.59 -22.72
N LEU A 421 4.96 -0.40 -23.33
CA LEU A 421 6.21 0.35 -23.29
C LEU A 421 6.51 0.86 -21.87
N ALA A 422 5.50 1.35 -21.17
CA ALA A 422 5.60 1.77 -19.78
C ALA A 422 6.02 0.61 -18.86
N ALA A 423 5.37 -0.56 -19.01
CA ALA A 423 5.72 -1.78 -18.30
C ALA A 423 7.17 -2.22 -18.57
N LYS A 424 7.61 -2.19 -19.83
CA LYS A 424 9.01 -2.50 -20.21
C LYS A 424 10.00 -1.56 -19.54
N THR A 425 9.70 -0.27 -19.49
CA THR A 425 10.57 0.74 -18.86
C THR A 425 10.77 0.43 -17.38
N LEU A 426 9.69 0.14 -16.65
CA LEU A 426 9.74 -0.24 -15.24
C LEU A 426 10.47 -1.57 -15.02
N LEU A 427 10.18 -2.59 -15.83
CA LEU A 427 10.82 -3.90 -15.73
C LEU A 427 12.31 -3.85 -16.04
N HIS A 428 12.74 -3.11 -17.07
CA HIS A 428 14.16 -2.93 -17.37
C HIS A 428 14.90 -2.25 -16.22
N PHE A 429 14.32 -1.19 -15.64
CA PHE A 429 14.87 -0.54 -14.45
C PHE A 429 15.04 -1.55 -13.30
N LEU A 430 14.00 -2.31 -12.98
CA LEU A 430 14.06 -3.30 -11.91
C LEU A 430 15.11 -4.37 -12.19
N CYS A 431 15.12 -5.00 -13.38
CA CYS A 431 16.14 -5.97 -13.78
C CYS A 431 17.56 -5.41 -13.60
N GLN A 432 17.82 -4.18 -14.06
CA GLN A 432 19.12 -3.54 -13.96
C GLN A 432 19.57 -3.32 -12.51
N ILE A 433 18.65 -2.86 -11.64
CA ILE A 433 18.99 -2.47 -10.26
C ILE A 433 18.99 -3.66 -9.30
N THR A 434 18.20 -4.69 -9.57
CA THR A 434 18.03 -5.84 -8.67
C THR A 434 18.80 -7.07 -9.13
N GLY A 435 19.24 -7.12 -10.40
CA GLY A 435 19.89 -8.28 -11.00
C GLY A 435 18.92 -9.36 -11.49
N LEU A 436 17.61 -9.07 -11.51
CA LEU A 436 16.60 -10.04 -11.94
C LEU A 436 16.83 -10.45 -13.41
N PRO A 437 16.82 -11.76 -13.72
CA PRO A 437 16.90 -12.24 -15.10
C PRO A 437 15.75 -11.69 -15.94
N GLN A 438 16.05 -11.15 -17.13
CA GLN A 438 15.03 -10.59 -18.02
C GLN A 438 14.08 -11.66 -18.55
N GLU A 439 14.54 -12.91 -18.60
CA GLU A 439 13.80 -14.09 -19.05
C GLU A 439 12.62 -14.43 -18.15
N LEU A 440 12.56 -13.86 -16.94
CA LEU A 440 11.39 -13.95 -16.07
C LEU A 440 10.16 -13.21 -16.60
N PHE A 441 10.36 -12.33 -17.58
CA PHE A 441 9.34 -11.41 -18.10
C PHE A 441 9.19 -11.58 -19.61
N VAL A 442 8.08 -12.16 -20.05
CA VAL A 442 7.72 -12.37 -21.47
C VAL A 442 7.70 -11.05 -22.25
N LEU A 443 7.38 -9.96 -21.56
CA LEU A 443 7.39 -8.62 -22.15
C LEU A 443 8.78 -8.19 -22.61
N LEU A 444 9.84 -8.62 -21.92
CA LEU A 444 11.22 -8.28 -22.27
C LEU A 444 11.81 -9.23 -23.33
N SER A 445 11.41 -10.51 -23.31
CA SER A 445 11.98 -11.54 -24.20
C SER A 445 11.52 -11.44 -25.67
N THR A 446 10.42 -10.73 -25.95
CA THR A 446 9.82 -10.65 -27.29
C THR A 446 10.66 -9.83 -28.31
N GLN A 447 11.72 -9.14 -27.89
CA GLN A 447 12.53 -8.31 -28.78
C GLN A 447 13.60 -9.06 -29.61
N LEU A 448 13.86 -10.34 -29.35
CA LEU A 448 14.95 -11.07 -30.02
C LEU A 448 14.59 -11.70 -31.39
N THR A 449 13.35 -11.62 -31.86
CA THR A 449 12.93 -12.31 -33.10
C THR A 449 12.87 -11.47 -34.37
N HIS A 450 13.29 -10.19 -34.37
CA HIS A 450 13.13 -9.31 -35.53
C HIS A 450 14.41 -8.67 -36.13
N VAL A 451 15.63 -9.11 -35.75
CA VAL A 451 16.87 -8.49 -36.27
C VAL A 451 17.65 -9.36 -37.27
N ASN A 452 17.18 -10.55 -37.65
CA ASN A 452 17.78 -11.32 -38.75
C ASN A 452 16.73 -11.68 -39.80
N LYS A 453 16.46 -10.75 -40.72
CA LYS A 453 15.98 -11.04 -42.08
C LYS A 453 16.62 -10.10 -43.07
#